data_AF-A0A964LID5-F1
#
_entry.id   AF-A0A964LID5-F1
#
_cell.length_a   1.000
_cell.length_b   1.000
_cell.length_c   1.000
_cell.angle_alpha   90.00
_cell.angle_beta   90.00
_cell.angle_gamma   90.00
#
_symmetry.space_group_name_H-M   'P 1'
#
loop_
_entity.id
_entity.type
_entity.pdbx_description
1 polymer ?
#
loop_
_entity_poly.entity_id
_entity_poly.type
_entity_poly.pdbx_seq_one_letter_code
_entity_poly.pdbx_strand_id
1 'polypeptide(L)'
;MTITRALAALFFAAAGLGHFIVPSFYLAMMPPWLPAPLFLVQLSGVAEIAGGVGLLIPRLRRPAGIGLVLLLIAVFPANIQMLQNARAAGTPELALWIRLPFQVLFIGWVLFVSRPAPAAPFQPGAASRP
;
A
#
# COMPACT_ATOMS: atom_id res chain seq x y z
N MET A 1 -12.40 -12.23 -10.17
CA MET A 1 -11.75 -11.21 -9.31
C MET A 1 -11.90 -11.68 -7.87
N THR A 2 -10.82 -11.83 -7.09
CA THR A 2 -10.95 -12.28 -5.69
C THR A 2 -11.39 -11.10 -4.81
N ILE A 3 -12.37 -11.29 -3.92
CA ILE A 3 -12.95 -10.23 -3.06
C ILE A 3 -11.84 -9.47 -2.30
N THR A 4 -10.86 -10.20 -1.76
CA THR A 4 -9.68 -9.64 -1.07
C THR A 4 -8.90 -8.62 -1.90
N ARG A 5 -8.85 -8.78 -3.23
CA ARG A 5 -8.15 -7.85 -4.12
C ARG A 5 -8.94 -6.56 -4.30
N ALA A 6 -10.26 -6.66 -4.41
CA ALA A 6 -11.13 -5.49 -4.46
C ALA A 6 -11.04 -4.67 -3.17
N LEU A 7 -11.00 -5.36 -2.01
CA LEU A 7 -10.78 -4.73 -0.71
C LEU A 7 -9.41 -4.03 -0.63
N ALA A 8 -8.33 -4.68 -1.09
CA ALA A 8 -7.01 -4.05 -1.13
C ALA A 8 -7.00 -2.81 -2.03
N ALA A 9 -7.57 -2.91 -3.23
CA ALA A 9 -7.66 -1.80 -4.17
C ALA A 9 -8.40 -0.60 -3.58
N LEU A 10 -9.56 -0.84 -2.96
CA LEU A 10 -10.35 0.19 -2.29
C LEU A 10 -9.59 0.80 -1.12
N PHE A 11 -8.95 -0.03 -0.30
CA PHE A 11 -8.17 0.43 0.86
C PHE A 11 -7.04 1.38 0.45
N PHE A 12 -6.19 0.98 -0.50
CA PHE A 12 -5.07 1.83 -0.95
C PHE A 12 -5.55 3.07 -1.70
N ALA A 13 -6.61 2.98 -2.51
CA ALA A 13 -7.19 4.15 -3.16
C ALA A 13 -7.75 5.17 -2.15
N ALA A 14 -8.45 4.69 -1.12
CA ALA A 14 -8.98 5.54 -0.05
C ALA A 14 -7.85 6.15 0.81
N ALA A 15 -6.83 5.36 1.17
CA ALA A 15 -5.65 5.84 1.89
C ALA A 15 -4.90 6.92 1.10
N GLY A 16 -4.72 6.71 -0.21
CA GLY A 16 -4.07 7.67 -1.08
C GLY A 16 -4.87 8.95 -1.25
N LEU A 17 -6.21 8.86 -1.33
CA LEU A 17 -7.06 10.05 -1.33
C LEU A 17 -6.94 10.85 -0.02
N GLY A 18 -6.75 10.17 1.11
CA GLY A 18 -6.52 10.79 2.42
C GLY A 18 -5.35 11.79 2.43
N HIS A 19 -4.29 11.53 1.65
CA HIS A 19 -3.13 12.43 1.54
C HIS A 19 -3.49 13.82 0.98
N PHE A 20 -4.58 13.92 0.22
CA PHE A 20 -5.06 15.18 -0.36
C PHE A 20 -6.17 15.82 0.48
N ILE A 21 -6.98 15.02 1.17
CA ILE A 21 -8.09 15.52 2.01
C ILE A 21 -7.57 16.04 3.35
N VAL A 22 -6.64 15.33 3.99
CA VAL A 22 -6.11 15.70 5.32
C VAL A 22 -4.57 15.68 5.32
N PRO A 23 -3.91 16.50 4.49
CA PRO A 23 -2.45 16.47 4.35
C PRO A 23 -1.71 16.76 5.67
N SER A 24 -2.29 17.58 6.56
CA SER A 24 -1.70 17.93 7.86
C SER A 24 -1.42 16.71 8.74
N PHE A 25 -2.27 15.68 8.69
CA PHE A 25 -2.06 14.44 9.42
C PHE A 25 -0.79 13.72 8.97
N TYR A 26 -0.58 13.62 7.66
CA TYR A 26 0.59 12.96 7.07
C TYR A 26 1.86 13.79 7.26
N LEU A 27 1.76 15.12 7.12
CA LEU A 27 2.87 16.04 7.37
C LEU A 27 3.38 15.95 8.82
N ALA A 28 2.51 15.74 9.80
CA ALA A 28 2.91 15.57 11.20
C ALA A 28 3.73 14.30 11.45
N MET A 29 3.68 13.32 10.54
CA MET A 29 4.47 12.08 10.62
C MET A 29 5.80 12.17 9.89
N MET A 30 6.00 13.21 9.08
CA MET A 30 7.15 13.30 8.19
C MET A 30 8.46 13.41 9.01
N PRO A 31 9.42 12.50 8.78
CA PRO A 31 10.74 12.63 9.37
C PRO A 31 11.42 13.95 8.97
N PRO A 32 12.08 14.66 9.90
CA PRO A 32 12.61 16.00 9.67
C PRO A 32 13.78 16.05 8.67
N TRP A 33 14.40 14.90 8.38
CA TRP A 33 15.50 14.77 7.42
C TRP A 33 15.03 14.63 5.96
N LEU A 34 13.73 14.47 5.70
CA LEU A 34 13.19 14.38 4.35
C LEU A 34 12.90 15.77 3.76
N PRO A 35 13.41 16.08 2.55
CA PRO A 35 13.10 17.34 1.88
C PRO A 35 11.68 17.35 1.34
N ALA A 36 11.10 18.55 1.18
CA ALA A 36 9.81 18.76 0.51
C ALA A 36 8.68 17.83 1.00
N PRO A 37 8.35 17.82 2.30
CA PRO A 37 7.42 16.85 2.91
C PRO A 37 6.03 16.84 2.24
N LEU A 38 5.50 18.01 1.87
CA LEU A 38 4.21 18.09 1.17
C LEU A 38 4.22 17.39 -0.18
N PHE A 39 5.28 17.57 -0.95
CA PHE A 39 5.43 16.89 -2.24
C PHE A 39 5.53 15.38 -2.07
N LEU A 40 6.31 14.91 -1.10
CA LEU A 40 6.43 13.47 -0.82
C LEU A 40 5.11 12.84 -0.39
N VAL A 41 4.33 13.53 0.45
CA VAL A 41 2.97 13.11 0.87
C VAL A 41 2.04 13.03 -0.33
N GLN A 42 2.04 14.03 -1.22
CA GLN A 42 1.21 13.98 -2.43
C GLN A 42 1.65 12.88 -3.38
N LEU A 43 2.96 12.70 -3.57
CA LEU A 43 3.53 11.67 -4.42
C LEU A 43 3.19 10.26 -3.91
N SER A 44 3.29 10.02 -2.60
CA SER A 44 2.86 8.75 -2.01
C SER A 44 1.37 8.53 -2.19
N GLY A 45 0.54 9.57 -2.00
CA GLY A 45 -0.90 9.49 -2.23
C GLY A 45 -1.26 9.09 -3.68
N VAL A 46 -0.59 9.68 -4.67
CA VAL A 46 -0.75 9.27 -6.08
C VAL A 46 -0.32 7.82 -6.27
N ALA A 47 0.82 7.42 -5.70
CA ALA A 47 1.34 6.06 -5.82
C ALA A 47 0.42 5.01 -5.18
N GLU A 48 -0.22 5.31 -4.05
CA GLU A 48 -1.21 4.44 -3.41
C GLU A 48 -2.46 4.26 -4.28
N ILE A 49 -2.99 5.36 -4.84
CA ILE A 49 -4.15 5.31 -5.75
C ILE A 49 -3.80 4.50 -7.00
N ALA A 50 -2.68 4.81 -7.64
CA ALA A 50 -2.21 4.11 -8.84
C ALA A 50 -1.96 2.62 -8.57
N GLY A 51 -1.36 2.30 -7.43
CA GLY A 51 -1.14 0.93 -6.98
C GLY A 51 -2.46 0.19 -6.73
N GLY A 52 -3.39 0.80 -5.99
CA GLY A 52 -4.71 0.24 -5.70
C GLY A 52 -5.50 -0.08 -6.97
N VAL A 53 -5.59 0.88 -7.90
CA VAL A 53 -6.22 0.68 -9.21
C VAL A 53 -5.47 -0.36 -10.04
N GLY A 54 -4.13 -0.30 -10.03
CA GLY A 54 -3.26 -1.23 -10.75
C GLY A 54 -3.42 -2.69 -10.35
N LEU A 55 -3.78 -2.97 -9.08
CA LEU A 55 -4.09 -4.33 -8.63
C LEU A 55 -5.29 -4.94 -9.39
N LEU A 56 -6.26 -4.13 -9.79
CA LEU A 56 -7.46 -4.58 -10.51
C LEU A 56 -7.17 -4.93 -11.97
N ILE A 57 -6.12 -4.37 -12.56
CA ILE A 57 -5.76 -4.55 -13.96
C ILE A 57 -4.79 -5.75 -14.09
N PRO A 58 -5.15 -6.85 -14.77
CA PRO A 58 -4.35 -8.07 -14.80
C PRO A 58 -2.89 -7.88 -15.24
N ARG A 59 -2.64 -7.00 -16.23
CA ARG A 59 -1.30 -6.68 -16.74
C ARG A 59 -0.47 -5.86 -15.76
N LEU A 60 -1.10 -5.01 -14.93
CA LEU A 60 -0.42 -4.12 -13.99
C LEU A 60 -0.34 -4.70 -12.58
N ARG A 61 -1.01 -5.81 -12.30
CA ARG A 61 -1.14 -6.35 -10.94
C ARG A 61 0.19 -6.60 -10.24
N ARG A 62 1.15 -7.24 -10.92
CA ARG A 62 2.48 -7.50 -10.36
C ARG A 62 3.25 -6.20 -10.10
N PRO A 63 3.46 -5.31 -11.10
CA PRO A 63 4.18 -4.07 -10.85
C PRO A 63 3.49 -3.17 -9.82
N ALA A 64 2.15 -3.10 -9.81
CA ALA A 64 1.39 -2.39 -8.79
C ALA A 64 1.62 -2.95 -7.38
N GLY A 65 1.63 -4.28 -7.23
CA GLY A 65 1.94 -4.93 -5.96
C GLY A 65 3.36 -4.64 -5.47
N ILE A 66 4.35 -4.72 -6.36
CA ILE A 66 5.75 -4.37 -6.02
C ILE A 66 5.85 -2.91 -5.61
N GLY A 67 5.22 -2.00 -6.36
CA GLY A 67 5.20 -0.57 -6.05
C GLY A 67 4.58 -0.28 -4.68
N LEU A 68 3.43 -0.88 -4.36
CA LEU A 68 2.79 -0.74 -3.06
C LEU A 68 3.65 -1.30 -1.92
N VAL A 69 4.34 -2.43 -2.11
CA VAL A 69 5.27 -2.97 -1.11
C VAL A 69 6.44 -2.02 -0.87
N LEU A 70 7.06 -1.52 -1.94
CA LEU A 70 8.16 -0.56 -1.82
C LEU A 70 7.70 0.73 -1.13
N LEU A 71 6.49 1.20 -1.43
CA LEU A 71 5.90 2.37 -0.80
C LEU A 71 5.65 2.16 0.70
N LEU A 72 5.08 1.01 1.08
CA LEU A 72 4.88 0.65 2.49
C LEU A 72 6.21 0.57 3.24
N ILE A 73 7.28 0.07 2.61
CA ILE A 73 8.61 0.08 3.20
C ILE A 73 9.13 1.52 3.35
N ALA A 74 8.96 2.36 2.32
CA ALA A 74 9.41 3.75 2.33
C ALA A 74 8.67 4.62 3.36
N VAL A 75 7.40 4.33 3.66
CA VAL A 75 6.59 5.06 4.67
C VAL A 75 6.85 4.55 6.10
N PHE A 76 7.49 3.38 6.27
CA PHE A 76 7.76 2.81 7.60
C PHE A 76 8.48 3.76 8.56
N PRO A 77 9.53 4.52 8.14
CA PRO A 77 10.16 5.52 8.99
C PRO A 77 9.21 6.60 9.52
N ALA A 78 8.17 6.98 8.76
CA ALA A 78 7.18 7.96 9.21
C ALA A 78 6.33 7.44 10.37
N ASN A 79 5.99 6.14 10.38
CA ASN A 79 5.30 5.52 11.52
C ASN A 79 6.19 5.45 12.78
N ILE A 80 7.49 5.22 12.60
CA ILE A 80 8.46 5.28 13.70
C ILE A 80 8.60 6.71 14.23
N GLN A 81 8.68 7.71 13.34
CA GLN A 81 8.73 9.12 13.73
C GLN A 81 7.49 9.52 14.53
N MET A 82 6.30 9.10 14.12
CA MET A 82 5.07 9.37 14.84
C MET A 82 5.09 8.75 16.26
N LEU A 83 5.61 7.53 16.40
CA LEU A 83 5.81 6.90 17.72
C LEU A 83 6.81 7.68 18.59
N GLN A 84 7.92 8.14 18.01
CA GLN A 84 8.90 8.97 18.72
C GLN A 84 8.31 10.31 19.17
N ASN A 85 7.52 10.95 18.30
CA ASN A 85 6.83 12.20 18.61
C ASN A 85 5.82 12.01 19.76
N ALA A 86 5.04 10.93 19.72
CA ALA A 86 4.07 10.62 20.77
C ALA A 86 4.72 10.36 22.12
N ARG A 87 5.86 9.63 22.10
CA ARG A 87 6.70 9.39 23.29
C ARG A 87 7.24 10.68 23.88
N ALA A 88 7.78 11.56 23.04
CA ALA A 88 8.32 12.86 23.46
C ALA A 88 7.22 13.77 24.03
N ALA A 89 6.00 13.69 23.49
CA ALA A 89 4.84 14.46 23.95
C ALA A 89 4.10 13.85 25.16
N GLY A 90 4.48 12.64 25.61
CA GLY A 90 3.79 11.94 26.70
C GLY A 90 2.35 11.51 26.36
N THR A 91 2.06 11.29 25.07
CA THR A 91 0.72 10.91 24.59
C THR A 91 0.57 9.39 24.45
N PRO A 92 -0.65 8.83 24.45
CA PRO A 92 -0.86 7.39 24.35
C PRO A 92 -0.25 6.75 23.09
N GLU A 93 0.69 5.82 23.27
CA GLU A 93 1.45 5.18 22.18
C GLU A 93 0.81 3.87 21.65
N LEU A 94 -0.18 3.29 22.34
CA LEU A 94 -0.65 1.93 22.06
C LEU A 94 -1.09 1.72 20.60
N ALA A 95 -1.86 2.66 20.05
CA ALA A 95 -2.30 2.61 18.66
C ALA A 95 -1.11 2.67 17.68
N LEU A 96 -0.04 3.38 18.04
CA LEU A 96 1.16 3.53 17.21
C LEU A 96 2.01 2.27 17.23
N TRP A 97 2.12 1.61 18.39
CA TRP A 97 2.71 0.29 18.50
C TRP A 97 1.98 -0.76 17.68
N ILE A 98 0.65 -0.71 17.65
CA ILE A 98 -0.18 -1.62 16.83
C ILE A 98 0.02 -1.36 15.33
N ARG A 99 0.26 -0.12 14.90
CA ARG A 99 0.49 0.19 13.47
C ARG A 99 1.69 -0.56 12.88
N LEU A 100 2.77 -0.74 13.65
CA LEU A 100 4.00 -1.36 13.16
C LEU A 100 3.82 -2.82 12.68
N PRO A 101 3.25 -3.75 13.46
CA PRO A 101 2.96 -5.10 12.97
C PRO A 101 1.89 -5.09 11.87
N PHE A 102 0.92 -4.19 11.92
CA PHE A 102 -0.07 -4.07 10.84
C PHE A 102 0.57 -3.67 9.50
N GLN A 103 1.63 -2.87 9.50
CA GLN A 103 2.41 -2.57 8.28
C GLN A 103 2.91 -3.85 7.61
N VAL A 104 3.45 -4.79 8.41
CA VAL A 104 3.95 -6.08 7.93
C VAL A 104 2.80 -6.93 7.38
N LEU A 105 1.65 -6.92 8.05
CA LEU A 105 0.44 -7.59 7.57
C LEU A 105 -0.04 -7.01 6.22
N PHE A 106 0.01 -5.68 6.05
CA PHE A 106 -0.35 -5.03 4.79
C PHE A 106 0.62 -5.40 3.66
N ILE A 107 1.93 -5.46 3.93
CA ILE A 107 2.91 -5.96 2.95
C ILE A 107 2.58 -7.39 2.54
N GLY A 108 2.33 -8.28 3.50
CA GLY A 108 1.93 -9.66 3.23
C GLY A 108 0.63 -9.75 2.42
N TRP A 109 -0.35 -8.90 2.72
CA TRP A 109 -1.60 -8.83 2.00
C TRP A 109 -1.41 -8.38 0.54
N VAL A 110 -0.61 -7.34 0.29
CA VAL A 110 -0.26 -6.88 -1.06
C VAL A 110 0.44 -7.97 -1.86
N LEU A 111 1.42 -8.65 -1.26
CA LEU A 111 2.12 -9.77 -1.89
C LEU A 111 1.17 -10.92 -2.26
N PHE A 112 0.17 -11.18 -1.42
CA PHE A 112 -0.84 -12.19 -1.68
C PHE A 112 -1.76 -11.80 -2.84
N VAL A 113 -2.32 -10.58 -2.83
CA VAL A 113 -3.31 -10.16 -3.83
C VAL A 113 -2.70 -9.82 -5.19
N SER A 114 -1.40 -9.53 -5.24
CA SER A 114 -0.65 -9.21 -6.45
C SER A 114 -0.22 -10.41 -7.28
N ARG A 115 -0.46 -11.64 -6.81
CA ARG A 115 -0.12 -12.86 -7.54
C ARG A 115 -0.83 -12.93 -8.91
N PRO A 116 -0.14 -13.41 -9.97
CA PRO A 116 -0.77 -13.69 -11.25
C PRO A 116 -1.94 -14.65 -11.08
N ALA A 117 -2.92 -14.57 -11.98
CA ALA A 117 -3.89 -15.67 -12.07
C ALA A 117 -3.13 -16.95 -12.44
N PRO A 118 -3.54 -18.13 -11.93
CA PRO A 118 -3.02 -19.39 -12.43
C PRO A 118 -3.12 -19.42 -13.96
N ALA A 119 -2.07 -19.88 -14.63
CA ALA A 119 -2.18 -20.16 -16.06
C ALA A 119 -3.35 -21.13 -16.28
N ALA A 120 -4.15 -20.89 -17.33
CA ALA A 120 -5.19 -21.85 -17.69
C ALA A 120 -4.52 -23.23 -17.87
N PRO A 121 -5.12 -24.32 -17.35
CA PRO A 121 -4.57 -25.66 -17.57
C PRO A 121 -4.37 -25.89 -19.06
N PHE A 122 -3.18 -26.35 -19.45
CA PHE A 122 -2.95 -26.81 -20.81
C PHE A 122 -3.95 -27.93 -21.11
N GLN A 123 -4.82 -27.74 -22.12
CA GLN A 123 -5.72 -28.77 -22.60
C GLN A 123 -5.16 -29.39 -23.88
N PRO A 124 -4.40 -30.49 -23.79
CA PRO A 124 -4.05 -31.27 -24.98
C PRO A 124 -5.31 -31.94 -25.51
N GLY A 125 -5.81 -31.52 -26.67
CA GLY A 125 -6.94 -32.19 -27.34
C GLY A 125 -7.91 -31.33 -28.15
N ALA A 126 -7.79 -30.00 -28.14
CA ALA A 126 -8.71 -29.14 -28.91
C ALA A 126 -8.44 -29.13 -30.44
N ALA A 127 -7.35 -29.75 -30.90
CA ALA A 127 -6.92 -29.73 -32.31
C ALA A 127 -7.30 -30.99 -33.12
N SER A 128 -8.12 -31.90 -32.58
CA SER A 128 -8.45 -33.17 -33.24
C SER A 128 -9.95 -33.45 -33.34
N ARG A 129 -10.79 -32.42 -33.51
CA ARG A 129 -12.16 -32.63 -33.98
C ARG A 129 -12.16 -32.58 -35.52
N PRO A 130 -12.65 -33.63 -36.19
CA PRO A 130 -12.59 -33.79 -37.65
C PRO A 130 -13.42 -32.74 -38.40
#